data_AF-A0A7C8GT60-F1
#
_entry.id   AF-A0A7C8GT60-F1
#
_cell.length_a   1.000
_cell.length_b   1.000
_cell.length_c   1.000
_cell.angle_alpha   90.00
_cell.angle_beta   90.00
_cell.angle_gamma   90.00
#
_symmetry.space_group_name_H-M   'P 1'
#
loop_
_entity.id
_entity.type
_entity.pdbx_description
1 polymer ?
#
loop_
_entity_poly.entity_id
_entity_poly.type
_entity_poly.pdbx_seq_one_letter_code
_entity_poly.pdbx_strand_id
1 'polypeptide(L)'
;MDRLTLLGGTLIISGTILFGMVHLAIALYVPSVQGWETSEIFQQARNNILLNVPYFLSIIFIVGGFLLVLRKELKVFINFLTGGK
;
A
#
# COMPACT_ATOMS: atom_id res chain seq x y z
N MET A 1 -14.74 9.20 17.87
CA MET A 1 -13.78 8.43 17.05
C MET A 1 -12.39 8.66 17.63
N ASP A 2 -11.59 7.61 17.85
CA ASP A 2 -10.24 7.76 18.41
C ASP A 2 -9.33 8.47 17.40
N ARG A 3 -8.43 9.35 17.86
CA ARG A 3 -7.53 10.13 16.99
C ARG A 3 -6.64 9.20 16.14
N LEU A 4 -6.26 8.07 16.71
CA LEU A 4 -5.48 7.05 16.00
C LEU A 4 -6.30 6.30 14.94
N THR A 5 -7.61 6.10 15.16
CA THR A 5 -8.51 5.53 14.15
C THR A 5 -8.71 6.51 12.99
N LEU A 6 -8.84 7.80 13.29
CA LEU A 6 -8.87 8.86 12.26
C LEU A 6 -7.58 8.87 11.45
N LEU A 7 -6.42 8.87 12.12
CA LEU A 7 -5.11 8.80 11.45
C LEU A 7 -4.97 7.53 10.59
N GLY A 8 -5.36 6.37 11.12
CA GLY A 8 -5.33 5.10 10.39
C GLY A 8 -6.22 5.11 9.16
N GLY A 9 -7.43 5.64 9.27
CA GLY A 9 -8.34 5.83 8.13
C GLY A 9 -7.76 6.75 7.06
N THR A 10 -7.18 7.89 7.46
CA THR A 10 -6.51 8.82 6.55
C THR A 10 -5.35 8.15 5.81
N LEU A 11 -4.53 7.35 6.51
CA LEU A 11 -3.42 6.61 5.90
C LEU A 11 -3.89 5.54 4.91
N ILE A 12 -4.96 4.81 5.22
CA ILE A 12 -5.53 3.83 4.29
C ILE A 12 -6.02 4.52 3.02
N ILE A 13 -6.79 5.61 3.16
CA ILE A 13 -7.34 6.34 2.01
C ILE A 13 -6.21 6.93 1.17
N SER A 14 -5.25 7.63 1.79
CA SER A 14 -4.12 8.24 1.06
C SER A 14 -3.23 7.19 0.39
N GLY A 15 -2.94 6.08 1.08
CA GLY A 15 -2.21 4.96 0.53
C GLY A 15 -2.92 4.31 -0.65
N THR A 16 -4.24 4.12 -0.58
CA THR A 16 -5.05 3.55 -1.67
C THR A 16 -5.04 4.45 -2.90
N ILE A 17 -5.22 5.77 -2.71
CA ILE A 17 -5.16 6.74 -3.81
C ILE A 17 -3.76 6.72 -4.44
N LEU A 18 -2.70 6.76 -3.62
CA LEU A 18 -1.33 6.73 -4.11
C LEU A 18 -1.01 5.43 -4.88
N PHE A 19 -1.48 4.28 -4.38
CA PHE A 19 -1.34 2.99 -5.04
C PHE A 19 -2.04 2.99 -6.41
N GLY A 20 -3.27 3.51 -6.47
CA GLY A 20 -4.01 3.66 -7.72
C GLY A 20 -3.30 4.56 -8.73
N MET A 21 -2.76 5.70 -8.28
CA MET A 21 -2.01 6.62 -9.14
C MET A 21 -0.75 5.98 -9.71
N VAL A 22 -0.02 5.16 -8.94
CA VAL A 22 1.13 4.42 -9.44
C VAL A 22 0.73 3.46 -10.57
N HIS A 23 -0.36 2.71 -10.39
CA HIS A 23 -0.83 1.77 -11.42
C HIS A 23 -1.34 2.49 -12.66
N LEU A 24 -2.05 3.62 -12.48
CA LEU A 24 -2.50 4.45 -13.59
C LEU A 24 -1.31 5.02 -14.38
N ALA A 25 -0.29 5.54 -13.70
CA ALA A 25 0.91 6.06 -14.34
C ALA A 25 1.66 4.97 -15.12
N ILE A 26 1.77 3.76 -14.55
CA ILE A 26 2.34 2.61 -15.26
C ILE A 26 1.50 2.27 -16.49
N ALA A 27 0.18 2.18 -16.37
CA ALA A 27 -0.72 1.87 -17.48
C ALA A 27 -0.63 2.90 -18.63
N LEU A 28 -0.39 4.17 -18.32
CA LEU A 28 -0.17 5.23 -19.31
C LEU A 28 1.22 5.15 -19.95
N TYR A 29 2.24 4.74 -19.18
CA TYR A 29 3.61 4.60 -19.68
C TYR A 29 3.79 3.35 -20.54
N VAL A 30 3.15 2.25 -20.19
CA VAL A 30 3.29 0.93 -20.83
C VAL A 30 3.22 0.99 -22.37
N PRO A 31 2.21 1.60 -23.01
CA PRO A 31 2.10 1.63 -24.46
C PRO A 31 3.22 2.41 -25.18
N SER A 32 3.93 3.28 -24.46
CA SER A 32 4.99 4.12 -25.05
C SER A 32 6.32 3.39 -25.25
N VAL A 33 6.46 2.20 -24.67
CA VAL A 33 7.71 1.45 -24.71
C VAL A 33 7.57 0.35 -25.77
N GLN A 34 8.51 0.29 -26.70
CA GLN A 34 8.49 -0.68 -27.81
C GLN A 34 9.22 -1.99 -27.44
N GLY A 35 8.76 -3.13 -27.95
CA GLY A 35 9.48 -4.41 -27.86
C GLY A 35 9.31 -5.18 -26.54
N TRP A 36 8.07 -5.33 -26.07
CA TRP A 36 7.80 -5.91 -24.75
C TRP A 36 7.83 -7.42 -24.81
N GLU A 37 8.93 -7.99 -24.34
CA GLU A 37 9.08 -9.43 -24.15
C GLU A 37 9.54 -9.66 -22.72
N THR A 38 8.62 -9.85 -21.75
CA THR A 38 8.87 -10.52 -20.44
C THR A 38 7.76 -10.31 -19.41
N SER A 39 7.78 -11.14 -18.36
CA SER A 39 6.95 -11.04 -17.13
C SER A 39 7.33 -9.88 -16.18
N GLU A 40 8.42 -9.16 -16.44
CA GLU A 40 8.96 -8.12 -15.53
C GLU A 40 8.57 -6.68 -15.90
N ILE A 41 7.74 -6.54 -16.93
CA ILE A 41 7.17 -5.30 -17.45
C ILE A 41 6.81 -4.28 -16.36
N PHE A 42 6.13 -4.73 -15.30
CA PHE A 42 5.67 -3.83 -14.24
C PHE A 42 6.83 -3.25 -13.44
N GLN A 43 7.86 -4.06 -13.14
CA GLN A 43 9.03 -3.62 -12.40
C GLN A 43 9.88 -2.67 -13.25
N GLN A 44 10.04 -2.99 -14.53
CA GLN A 44 10.80 -2.16 -15.46
C GLN A 44 10.11 -0.81 -15.67
N ALA A 45 8.79 -0.80 -15.91
CA ALA A 45 8.01 0.43 -15.99
C ALA A 45 8.16 1.27 -14.71
N ARG A 46 7.94 0.67 -13.54
CA ARG A 46 8.05 1.36 -12.25
C ARG A 46 9.44 1.98 -12.03
N ASN A 47 10.51 1.30 -12.44
CA ASN A 47 11.87 1.84 -12.38
C ASN A 47 12.07 3.00 -13.37
N ASN A 48 11.60 2.86 -14.61
CA ASN A 48 11.80 3.85 -15.67
C ASN A 48 11.11 5.19 -15.38
N ILE A 49 9.95 5.16 -14.73
CA ILE A 49 9.21 6.38 -14.33
C ILE A 49 9.38 6.73 -12.84
N LEU A 50 10.43 6.18 -12.19
CA LEU A 50 10.84 6.52 -10.81
C LEU A 50 9.72 6.32 -9.75
N LEU A 51 8.82 5.37 -9.98
CA LEU A 51 7.67 5.11 -9.11
C LEU A 51 7.95 4.12 -7.97
N ASN A 52 9.19 3.68 -7.77
CA ASN A 52 9.54 2.77 -6.66
C ASN A 52 9.16 3.38 -5.31
N VAL A 53 9.56 4.63 -5.05
CA VAL A 53 9.27 5.32 -3.79
C VAL A 53 7.76 5.44 -3.54
N PRO A 54 6.95 6.03 -4.44
CA PRO A 54 5.51 6.15 -4.19
C PRO A 54 4.82 4.77 -4.11
N TYR A 55 5.30 3.75 -4.82
CA TYR A 55 4.77 2.38 -4.69
C TYR A 55 4.96 1.82 -3.28
N PHE A 56 6.20 1.78 -2.78
CA PHE A 56 6.47 1.26 -1.44
C PHE A 56 5.81 2.10 -0.35
N LEU A 57 5.79 3.43 -0.51
CA LEU A 57 5.14 4.34 0.43
C LEU A 57 3.63 4.08 0.52
N SER A 58 2.97 3.83 -0.62
CA SER A 58 1.54 3.50 -0.65
C SER A 58 1.22 2.23 0.14
N ILE A 59 2.05 1.20 0.02
CA ILE A 59 1.90 -0.06 0.76
C ILE A 59 2.11 0.17 2.26
N ILE A 60 3.14 0.94 2.64
CA ILE A 60 3.40 1.30 4.04
C ILE A 60 2.21 2.05 4.65
N PHE A 61 1.60 2.98 3.91
CA PHE A 61 0.42 3.71 4.37
C PHE A 61 -0.81 2.82 4.54
N ILE A 62 -1.06 1.91 3.59
CA ILE A 62 -2.18 0.96 3.68
C ILE A 62 -1.97 0.03 4.88
N VAL A 63 -0.81 -0.64 4.97
CA VAL A 63 -0.53 -1.61 6.04
C VAL A 63 -0.46 -0.92 7.40
N GLY A 64 0.25 0.20 7.51
CA GLY A 64 0.36 0.98 8.74
C GLY A 64 -0.99 1.54 9.19
N GLY A 65 -1.80 2.05 8.26
CA GLY A 65 -3.15 2.51 8.54
C GLY A 65 -4.07 1.38 9.03
N PHE A 66 -3.99 0.21 8.41
CA PHE A 66 -4.74 -0.97 8.81
C PHE A 66 -4.38 -1.45 10.22
N LEU A 67 -3.08 -1.48 10.55
CA LEU A 67 -2.59 -1.79 11.89
C LEU A 67 -3.08 -0.79 12.94
N LEU A 68 -3.15 0.51 12.60
CA LEU A 68 -3.66 1.54 13.52
C LEU A 68 -5.17 1.40 13.77
N VAL A 69 -5.94 1.09 12.73
CA VAL A 69 -7.39 0.87 12.84
C VAL A 69 -7.68 -0.38 13.66
N LEU A 70 -7.00 -1.50 13.34
CA LEU A 70 -7.23 -2.79 14.00
C LEU A 70 -6.49 -2.97 15.32
N ARG A 71 -5.70 -2.01 15.80
CA ARG A 71 -4.83 -2.20 16.98
C ARG A 71 -5.55 -2.82 18.18
N LYS A 72 -6.81 -2.43 18.41
CA LYS A 72 -7.60 -2.90 19.56
C LYS A 72 -8.01 -4.35 19.39
N GLU A 73 -8.50 -4.73 18.21
CA GLU A 73 -8.88 -6.10 17.90
C GLU A 73 -7.66 -7.01 17.80
N LEU A 74 -6.56 -6.52 17.22
CA LEU A 74 -5.29 -7.23 17.16
C LEU A 74 -4.76 -7.55 18.56
N LYS A 75 -4.86 -6.60 19.50
CA LYS A 75 -4.45 -6.82 20.90
C LYS A 75 -5.31 -7.86 21.60
N VAL A 76 -6.62 -7.86 21.35
CA VAL A 76 -7.55 -8.87 21.89
C VAL A 76 -7.26 -10.26 21.31
N PHE A 77 -7.04 -10.35 20.00
CA PHE A 77 -6.71 -11.60 19.32
C PHE A 77 -5.37 -12.17 19.76
N ILE A 78 -4.33 -11.33 19.91
CA ILE A 78 -3.04 -11.76 20.45
C ILE A 78 -3.21 -12.27 21.88
N ASN A 79 -3.93 -11.56 22.75
CA ASN A 79 -4.19 -12.03 24.12
C ASN A 79 -4.93 -13.37 24.14
N PHE A 80 -5.87 -13.60 23.22
CA PHE A 80 -6.56 -14.88 23.04
C PHE A 80 -5.58 -16.00 22.62
N LEU A 81 -4.75 -15.77 21.60
CA LEU A 81 -3.77 -16.75 21.11
C LEU A 81 -2.68 -17.08 22.14
N THR A 82 -2.28 -16.10 22.93
CA THR A 82 -1.21 -16.27 23.93
C THR A 82 -1.73 -16.92 25.22
N GLY A 83 -2.98 -17.42 25.24
CA GLY A 83 -3.55 -18.10 26.40
C GLY A 83 -3.60 -17.21 27.64
N GLY A 84 -4.04 -15.95 27.46
CA GLY A 84 -4.22 -15.02 28.58
C GLY A 84 -5.16 -15.62 29.63
N LYS A 85 -4.63 -15.83 30.84
CA LYS A 85 -5.41 -16.04 32.07
C LYS A 85 -6.44 -14.93 32.26
#